data_AF-A0A417CT59-F1
#
_entry.id   AF-A0A417CT59-F1
#
_cell.length_a   1.000
_cell.length_b   1.000
_cell.length_c   1.000
_cell.angle_alpha   90.00
_cell.angle_beta   90.00
_cell.angle_gamma   90.00
#
_symmetry.space_group_name_H-M   'P 1'
#
loop_
_entity.id
_entity.type
_entity.pdbx_description
1 polymer ?
#
loop_
_entity_poly.entity_id
_entity_poly.type
_entity_poly.pdbx_seq_one_letter_code
_entity_poly.pdbx_strand_id
1 'polypeptide(L)'
;MATNKAKWTQEQYATRLQEMKQEAHDKMWLYIEVNAKEFMEECEPKVKNLSPCCKAMLAAMLEGDGFIVEPKIRTKVAGALTVRYYVDNLDPSRRTYQEALKDQQ
;
A
#
# COMPACT_ATOMS: atom_id res chain seq x y z
N MET A 1 13.60 21.51 -21.92
CA MET A 1 14.18 21.46 -20.56
C MET A 1 13.49 20.33 -19.83
N ALA A 2 14.21 19.29 -19.40
CA ALA A 2 13.63 18.26 -18.55
C ALA A 2 13.51 18.84 -17.14
N THR A 3 12.28 19.14 -16.70
CA THR A 3 12.01 19.41 -15.29
C THR A 3 12.28 18.11 -14.55
N ASN A 4 13.35 18.06 -13.75
CA ASN A 4 13.57 16.96 -12.81
C ASN A 4 12.46 17.04 -11.75
N LYS A 5 11.33 16.38 -12.00
CA LYS A 5 10.26 16.20 -11.03
C LYS A 5 10.85 15.40 -9.87
N ALA A 6 10.75 15.93 -8.65
CA ALA A 6 11.19 15.20 -7.46
C ALA A 6 10.40 13.89 -7.36
N LYS A 7 11.09 12.80 -7.01
CA LYS A 7 10.47 11.50 -6.76
C LYS A 7 9.49 11.61 -5.58
N TRP A 8 8.39 10.89 -5.63
CA TRP A 8 7.42 10.89 -4.55
C TRP A 8 8.03 10.33 -3.26
N THR A 9 7.64 10.94 -2.16
CA THR A 9 7.97 10.45 -0.82
C THR A 9 7.05 9.31 -0.42
N GLN A 10 7.40 8.60 0.66
CA GLN A 10 6.55 7.56 1.22
C GLN A 10 5.17 8.11 1.63
N GLU A 11 5.13 9.34 2.17
CA GLU A 11 3.91 10.00 2.61
C GLU A 11 2.98 10.29 1.42
N GLN A 12 3.51 10.68 0.27
CA GLN A 12 2.70 10.91 -0.93
C GLN A 12 2.05 9.61 -1.44
N TYR A 13 2.80 8.51 -1.43
CA TYR A 13 2.23 7.19 -1.73
C TYR A 13 1.18 6.77 -0.70
N ALA A 14 1.43 7.02 0.59
CA ALA A 14 0.49 6.68 1.65
C ALA A 14 -0.82 7.47 1.54
N THR A 15 -0.75 8.78 1.25
CA THR A 15 -1.93 9.61 1.00
C THR A 15 -2.73 9.09 -0.18
N ARG A 16 -2.08 8.83 -1.32
CA ARG A 16 -2.80 8.32 -2.50
C ARG A 16 -3.44 6.95 -2.26
N LEU A 17 -2.75 6.06 -1.54
CA LEU A 17 -3.30 4.76 -1.18
C LEU A 17 -4.50 4.89 -0.24
N GLN A 18 -4.45 5.82 0.73
CA GLN A 18 -5.58 6.08 1.61
C GLN A 18 -6.79 6.64 0.86
N GLU A 19 -6.58 7.52 -0.11
CA GLU A 19 -7.64 7.98 -1.02
C GLU A 19 -8.27 6.81 -1.78
N MET A 20 -7.46 5.91 -2.35
CA MET A 20 -7.97 4.72 -3.05
C MET A 20 -8.78 3.79 -2.13
N LYS A 21 -8.33 3.62 -0.87
CA LYS A 21 -9.08 2.85 0.14
C LYS A 21 -10.42 3.51 0.45
N GLN A 22 -10.44 4.83 0.65
CA GLN A 22 -11.66 5.58 0.94
C GLN A 22 -12.63 5.56 -0.26
N GLU A 23 -12.14 5.80 -1.48
CA GLU A 23 -12.94 5.73 -2.71
C GLU A 23 -13.61 4.35 -2.88
N ALA A 24 -12.92 3.27 -2.51
CA ALA A 24 -13.47 1.91 -2.56
C ALA A 24 -14.45 1.62 -1.41
N HIS A 25 -14.17 2.12 -0.21
CA HIS A 25 -15.09 2.06 0.93
C HIS A 25 -16.42 2.76 0.59
N ASP A 26 -16.35 3.96 0.03
CA ASP A 26 -17.53 4.76 -0.35
C ASP A 26 -18.36 4.07 -1.45
N LYS A 27 -17.72 3.21 -2.26
CA LYS A 27 -18.39 2.33 -3.25
C LYS A 27 -18.92 1.02 -2.65
N MET A 28 -18.84 0.85 -1.33
CA MET A 28 -19.22 -0.36 -0.61
C MET A 28 -18.49 -1.63 -1.10
N TRP A 29 -17.23 -1.49 -1.51
CA TRP A 29 -16.42 -2.64 -1.88
C TRP A 29 -15.91 -3.36 -0.63
N LEU A 30 -15.78 -4.69 -0.73
CA LEU A 30 -15.22 -5.49 0.36
C LEU A 30 -13.71 -5.26 0.50
N TYR A 31 -13.00 -5.21 -0.63
CA TYR A 31 -11.56 -5.05 -0.65
C TYR A 31 -11.06 -4.41 -1.95
N ILE A 32 -9.82 -3.93 -1.93
CA ILE A 32 -9.02 -3.63 -3.13
C ILE A 32 -7.74 -4.45 -3.11
N GLU A 33 -7.24 -4.80 -4.28
CA GLU A 33 -5.92 -5.40 -4.46
C GLU A 33 -5.01 -4.41 -5.15
N VAL A 34 -3.83 -4.17 -4.56
CA VAL A 34 -2.88 -3.17 -5.06
C VAL A 34 -1.54 -3.85 -5.27
N ASN A 35 -1.09 -3.87 -6.53
CA ASN A 35 0.25 -4.30 -6.89
C ASN A 35 1.22 -3.10 -6.85
N ALA A 36 2.40 -3.28 -6.25
CA ALA A 36 3.36 -2.20 -6.03
C ALA A 36 3.94 -1.63 -7.33
N LYS A 37 4.12 -2.44 -8.39
CA LYS A 37 4.65 -1.96 -9.66
C LYS A 37 3.60 -1.13 -10.40
N GLU A 38 2.37 -1.62 -10.45
CA GLU A 38 1.26 -0.92 -11.13
C GLU A 38 0.93 0.39 -10.40
N PHE A 39 0.79 0.34 -9.07
CA PHE A 39 0.53 1.52 -8.25
C PHE A 39 1.62 2.60 -8.39
N MET A 40 2.89 2.19 -8.40
CA MET A 40 4.01 3.11 -8.63
C MET A 40 3.96 3.72 -10.04
N GLU A 41 3.69 2.93 -11.07
CA GLU A 41 3.60 3.44 -12.45
C GLU A 41 2.41 4.40 -12.64
N GLU A 42 1.30 4.18 -11.94
CA GLU A 42 0.15 5.10 -11.94
C GLU A 42 0.46 6.43 -11.24
N CYS A 43 1.15 6.39 -10.10
CA CYS A 43 1.50 7.60 -9.34
C CYS A 43 2.67 8.37 -9.99
N GLU A 44 3.70 7.66 -10.44
CA GLU A 44 4.93 8.20 -11.00
C GLU A 44 5.37 7.43 -12.26
N PRO A 45 4.71 7.68 -13.42
CA PRO A 45 5.00 6.97 -14.65
C PRO A 45 6.48 7.05 -15.06
N LYS A 46 7.05 5.91 -15.46
CA LYS A 46 8.45 5.76 -15.89
C LYS A 46 9.50 6.10 -14.81
N VAL A 47 9.12 6.22 -13.54
CA VAL A 47 10.04 6.47 -12.43
C VAL A 47 10.26 5.20 -11.62
N LYS A 48 11.52 4.79 -11.45
CA LYS A 48 11.87 3.69 -10.54
C LYS A 48 11.94 4.21 -9.10
N ASN A 49 10.86 4.03 -8.34
CA ASN A 49 10.73 4.49 -6.95
C ASN A 49 10.06 3.46 -6.01
N LEU A 50 10.36 2.18 -6.19
CA LEU A 50 9.71 1.08 -5.47
C LEU A 50 9.85 1.12 -3.95
N SER A 51 10.96 1.63 -3.42
CA SER A 51 11.23 1.61 -1.97
C SER A 51 10.21 2.41 -1.15
N PRO A 52 10.01 3.72 -1.38
CA PRO A 52 8.97 4.47 -0.68
C PRO A 52 7.56 3.94 -0.97
N CYS A 53 7.29 3.51 -2.21
CA CYS A 53 5.99 2.92 -2.59
C CYS A 53 5.66 1.68 -1.75
N CYS A 54 6.56 0.68 -1.71
CA CYS A 54 6.33 -0.55 -0.96
C CYS A 54 6.23 -0.29 0.55
N LYS A 55 7.04 0.64 1.09
CA LYS A 55 6.97 1.00 2.51
C LYS A 55 5.64 1.65 2.86
N ALA A 56 5.10 2.52 2.01
CA ALA A 56 3.78 3.09 2.18
C ALA A 56 2.69 2.01 2.18
N MET A 57 2.75 1.08 1.23
CA MET A 57 1.81 -0.03 1.14
C MET A 57 1.82 -0.91 2.40
N LEU A 58 3.01 -1.31 2.87
CA LEU A 58 3.15 -2.15 4.06
C LEU A 58 2.70 -1.43 5.34
N ALA A 59 2.98 -0.13 5.45
CA ALA A 59 2.58 0.68 6.60
C ALA A 59 1.06 0.93 6.66
N ALA A 60 0.37 0.91 5.50
CA ALA A 60 -1.07 1.13 5.41
C ALA A 60 -1.92 -0.13 5.68
N MET A 61 -1.29 -1.27 5.94
CA MET A 61 -1.98 -2.52 6.26
C MET A 61 -2.58 -2.48 7.66
N LEU A 62 -3.86 -2.84 7.75
CA LEU A 62 -4.61 -3.01 8.99
C LEU A 62 -4.75 -4.50 9.33
N GLU A 63 -5.16 -4.79 10.55
CA GLU A 63 -5.50 -6.14 10.99
C GLU A 63 -6.53 -6.79 10.05
N GLY A 64 -6.22 -7.95 9.49
CA GLY A 64 -7.09 -8.67 8.54
C GLY A 64 -6.73 -8.45 7.07
N ASP A 65 -5.96 -7.40 6.75
CA ASP A 65 -5.35 -7.27 5.42
C ASP A 65 -4.34 -8.41 5.18
N GLY A 66 -4.10 -8.73 3.91
CA GLY A 66 -3.29 -9.88 3.54
C GLY A 66 -2.47 -9.70 2.28
N PHE A 67 -1.39 -10.47 2.17
CA PHE A 67 -0.61 -10.54 0.94
C PHE A 67 -1.27 -11.50 -0.05
N ILE A 68 -1.54 -11.02 -1.27
CA ILE A 68 -1.85 -11.88 -2.41
C ILE A 68 -0.56 -12.43 -2.99
N VAL A 69 0.47 -11.59 -3.07
CA VAL A 69 1.83 -11.99 -3.43
C VAL A 69 2.79 -11.36 -2.44
N GLU A 70 3.38 -12.21 -1.60
CA GLU A 70 4.37 -11.81 -0.61
C GLU A 70 5.80 -12.05 -1.15
N PRO A 71 6.63 -11.01 -1.32
CA PRO A 71 8.01 -11.22 -1.74
C PRO A 71 8.80 -12.03 -0.71
N LYS A 72 9.68 -12.93 -1.17
CA LYS A 72 10.53 -13.76 -0.29
C LYS A 72 11.68 -13.00 0.38
N ILE A 73 11.95 -11.78 -0.06
CA ILE A 73 12.98 -10.91 0.53
C ILE A 73 12.52 -10.34 1.88
N ARG A 74 13.43 -10.21 2.84
CA ARG A 74 13.12 -9.74 4.20
C ARG A 74 12.43 -8.37 4.23
N THR A 75 12.83 -7.44 3.35
CA THR A 75 12.28 -6.08 3.30
C THR A 75 10.91 -6.00 2.65
N LYS A 76 10.48 -7.05 1.94
CA LYS A 76 9.26 -7.08 1.13
C LYS A 76 9.17 -5.99 0.04
N VAL A 77 10.28 -5.29 -0.26
CA VAL A 77 10.34 -4.25 -1.31
C VAL A 77 10.59 -4.88 -2.67
N ALA A 78 9.52 -5.23 -3.39
CA ALA A 78 9.59 -5.75 -4.74
C ALA A 78 8.37 -5.33 -5.55
N GLY A 79 8.52 -5.14 -6.86
CA GLY A 79 7.37 -4.81 -7.73
C GLY A 79 6.30 -5.90 -7.80
N ALA A 80 6.63 -7.13 -7.42
CA ALA A 80 5.66 -8.23 -7.32
C ALA A 80 4.82 -8.19 -6.03
N LEU A 81 5.12 -7.29 -5.07
CA LEU A 81 4.32 -7.14 -3.85
C LEU A 81 2.88 -6.78 -4.24
N THR A 82 1.92 -7.62 -3.82
CA THR A 82 0.49 -7.36 -3.99
C THR A 82 -0.21 -7.55 -2.66
N VAL A 83 -0.92 -6.52 -2.20
CA VAL A 83 -1.65 -6.50 -0.93
C VAL A 83 -3.15 -6.39 -1.21
N ARG A 84 -3.96 -7.18 -0.51
CA ARG A 84 -5.40 -7.00 -0.42
C ARG A 84 -5.71 -6.18 0.84
N TYR A 85 -6.27 -5.00 0.64
CA TYR A 85 -6.77 -4.15 1.72
C TYR A 85 -8.27 -4.36 1.84
N TYR A 86 -8.75 -4.82 2.99
CA TYR A 86 -10.17 -4.84 3.30
C TYR A 86 -10.63 -3.43 3.68
N VAL A 87 -11.58 -2.93 2.89
CA VAL A 87 -12.05 -1.54 2.94
C VAL A 87 -13.53 -1.46 3.31
N ASP A 88 -14.17 -2.58 3.66
CA ASP A 88 -15.52 -2.61 4.22
C ASP A 88 -15.60 -1.93 5.60
N ASN A 89 -14.49 -1.90 6.34
CA ASN A 89 -14.38 -1.21 7.61
C ASN A 89 -13.06 -0.44 7.73
N LEU A 90 -13.07 0.89 7.61
CA LEU A 90 -11.87 1.75 7.77
C LEU A 90 -11.83 2.48 9.12
N ASP A 91 -12.41 1.91 10.17
CA ASP A 91 -12.43 2.54 11.49
C ASP A 91 -11.00 2.88 11.98
N PRO A 92 -10.74 4.13 12.43
CA PRO A 92 -9.42 4.55 12.90
C PRO A 92 -8.88 3.78 14.11
N SER A 93 -9.75 3.10 14.87
CA SER A 93 -9.37 2.27 16.01
C SER A 93 -8.84 0.88 15.59
N ARG A 94 -8.94 0.51 14.30
CA ARG A 94 -8.37 -0.74 13.80
C ARG A 94 -6.87 -0.77 14.06
N ARG A 95 -6.40 -1.88 14.61
CA ARG A 95 -4.98 -2.14 14.79
C ARG A 95 -4.29 -2.22 13.44
N THR A 96 -3.03 -1.80 13.42
CA THR A 96 -2.16 -2.06 12.27
C THR A 96 -1.88 -3.55 12.14
N TYR A 97 -1.54 -3.99 10.94
CA TYR A 97 -1.13 -5.38 10.69
C TYR A 97 0.05 -5.80 11.59
N GLN A 98 0.99 -4.88 11.86
CA GLN A 98 2.15 -5.14 12.71
C GLN A 98 1.79 -5.31 14.19
N GLU A 99 0.78 -4.60 14.68
CA GLU A 99 0.28 -4.77 16.05
C GLU A 99 -0.44 -6.12 16.20
N ALA A 100 -1.31 -6.46 15.24
CA ALA A 100 -2.03 -7.72 15.26
C ALA A 100 -1.10 -8.95 15.21
N LEU A 101 0.03 -8.86 14.50
CA LEU A 101 1.02 -9.94 14.45
C LEU A 101 1.74 -10.19 15.79
N LYS A 102 1.94 -9.15 16.62
CA LYS A 102 2.65 -9.30 17.90
C LYS A 102 1.87 -10.10 18.93
N ASP A 103 0.54 -10.06 18.85
CA ASP A 103 -0.33 -10.76 19.80
C ASP A 103 -0.49 -12.26 19.48
N GLN A 104 -0.01 -12.71 18.31
CA GLN A 104 -0.07 -14.12 17.89
C GLN A 104 1.18 -14.94 18.26
N GLN A 105 2.08 -14.38 19.06
CA GLN A 105 3.41 -14.94 19.36
C GLN A 105 3.62 -15.08 20.86
#